data_AF-A0A1I4FLB6-F1
#
_entry.id   AF-A0A1I4FLB6-F1
#
_cell.length_a   1.000
_cell.length_b   1.000
_cell.length_c   1.000
_cell.angle_alpha   90.00
_cell.angle_beta   90.00
_cell.angle_gamma   90.00
#
_symmetry.space_group_name_H-M   'P 1'
#
loop_
_entity.id
_entity.type
_entity.pdbx_description
1 polymer ?
#
loop_
_entity_poly.entity_id
_entity_poly.type
_entity_poly.pdbx_seq_one_letter_code
_entity_poly.pdbx_strand_id
1 'polypeptide(L)'
;MASKEIANDLERFAADIEAYNTSLTGATNEYKGVFDEINSLNTMWTGNAHDTFMNQFNADANTMKEMLDVLKQFGTDLETAKKEYTQCEQSVEQIISAVKI
;
A
#
# COMPACT_ATOMS: atom_id res chain seq x y z
N MET A 1 -31.56 -7.82 6.84
CA MET A 1 -30.50 -8.84 6.77
C MET A 1 -29.36 -8.37 5.87
N ALA A 2 -29.59 -8.02 4.60
CA ALA A 2 -28.55 -7.54 3.69
C ALA A 2 -27.68 -6.36 4.19
N SER A 3 -28.26 -5.30 4.77
CA SER A 3 -27.48 -4.17 5.28
C SER A 3 -26.54 -4.54 6.43
N LYS A 4 -26.88 -5.53 7.26
CA LYS A 4 -26.04 -5.96 8.39
C LYS A 4 -24.84 -6.81 7.94
N GLU A 5 -24.99 -7.48 6.80
CA GLU A 5 -23.94 -8.29 6.17
C GLU A 5 -22.93 -7.39 5.45
N ILE A 6 -23.42 -6.39 4.70
CA ILE A 6 -22.61 -5.37 4.03
C ILE A 6 -21.80 -4.54 5.04
N ALA A 7 -22.40 -4.12 6.17
CA ALA A 7 -21.70 -3.40 7.24
C ALA A 7 -20.48 -4.18 7.77
N ASN A 8 -20.67 -5.48 8.02
CA ASN A 8 -19.62 -6.35 8.55
C ASN A 8 -18.49 -6.57 7.54
N ASP A 9 -18.84 -6.71 6.26
CA ASP A 9 -17.86 -6.82 5.18
C ASP A 9 -17.07 -5.52 5.00
N LEU A 10 -17.67 -4.35 5.27
CA LEU A 10 -16.99 -3.06 5.22
C LEU A 10 -15.99 -2.86 6.37
N GLU A 11 -16.32 -3.31 7.58
CA GLU A 11 -15.38 -3.31 8.71
C GLU A 11 -14.16 -4.20 8.41
N ARG A 12 -14.40 -5.40 7.87
CA ARG A 12 -13.32 -6.30 7.44
C ARG A 12 -12.48 -5.68 6.33
N PHE A 13 -13.12 -5.09 5.32
CA PHE A 13 -12.42 -4.43 4.22
C PHE A 13 -11.53 -3.27 4.72
N ALA A 14 -12.01 -2.49 5.69
CA ALA A 14 -11.21 -1.44 6.33
C ALA A 14 -9.98 -2.01 7.05
N ALA A 15 -10.13 -3.10 7.79
CA ALA A 15 -9.03 -3.78 8.47
C ALA A 15 -7.99 -4.34 7.48
N ASP A 16 -8.46 -4.92 6.36
CA ASP A 16 -7.58 -5.45 5.31
C ASP A 16 -6.78 -4.32 4.64
N ILE A 17 -7.39 -3.15 4.42
CA ILE A 17 -6.68 -1.95 3.91
C ILE A 17 -5.62 -1.45 4.89
N GLU A 18 -5.91 -1.45 6.19
CA GLU A 18 -4.94 -1.07 7.22
C GLU A 18 -3.74 -2.03 7.27
N ALA A 19 -4.01 -3.34 7.22
CA ALA A 19 -2.97 -4.37 7.17
C ALA A 19 -2.12 -4.25 5.89
N TYR A 20 -2.76 -3.97 4.76
CA TYR A 20 -2.09 -3.70 3.49
C TYR A 20 -1.15 -2.49 3.58
N ASN A 21 -1.65 -1.36 4.07
CA ASN A 21 -0.87 -0.12 4.20
C ASN A 21 0.30 -0.26 5.18
N THR A 22 0.10 -1.03 6.25
CA THR A 22 1.16 -1.37 7.21
C THR A 22 2.26 -2.19 6.54
N SER A 23 1.88 -3.22 5.77
CA SER A 23 2.83 -4.08 5.05
C SER A 23 3.60 -3.30 3.98
N LEU A 24 2.91 -2.43 3.23
CA LEU A 24 3.53 -1.56 2.23
C LEU A 24 4.52 -0.57 2.86
N THR A 25 4.18 -0.02 4.03
CA THR A 25 5.08 0.86 4.78
C THR A 25 6.32 0.09 5.24
N GLY A 26 6.15 -1.14 5.75
CA GLY A 26 7.26 -2.02 6.11
C GLY A 26 8.19 -2.29 4.93
N ALA A 27 7.65 -2.76 3.80
CA ALA A 27 8.42 -3.02 2.59
C ALA A 27 9.15 -1.77 2.06
N THR A 28 8.51 -0.59 2.14
CA THR A 28 9.13 0.68 1.74
C THR A 28 10.32 1.04 2.64
N ASN A 29 10.23 0.77 3.94
CA ASN A 29 11.30 1.04 4.89
C ASN A 29 12.46 0.05 4.71
N GLU A 30 12.18 -1.23 4.48
CA GLU A 30 13.20 -2.24 4.17
C GLU A 30 13.96 -1.90 2.89
N TYR A 31 13.24 -1.51 1.82
CA TYR A 31 13.84 -1.04 0.58
C TYR A 31 14.82 0.12 0.80
N LYS A 32 14.42 1.12 1.59
CA LYS A 32 15.30 2.26 1.94
C LYS A 32 16.51 1.80 2.74
N GLY A 33 16.31 0.91 3.71
CA GLY A 33 17.39 0.38 4.54
C GLY A 33 18.47 -0.32 3.71
N VAL A 34 18.07 -1.20 2.79
CA VAL A 34 19.00 -1.88 1.88
C VAL A 34 19.76 -0.89 1.01
N PHE A 35 19.06 0.12 0.48
CA PHE A 35 19.69 1.16 -0.34
C PHE A 35 20.72 1.98 0.45
N ASP A 36 20.40 2.37 1.67
CA ASP A 36 21.29 3.14 2.54
C ASP A 36 22.52 2.32 2.97
N GLU A 37 22.34 1.04 3.31
CA GLU A 37 23.43 0.12 3.67
C GLU A 37 24.40 -0.08 2.49
N ILE A 38 23.88 -0.35 1.29
CA ILE A 38 24.70 -0.55 0.10
C ILE A 38 25.48 0.73 -0.25
N ASN A 39 24.85 1.91 -0.16
CA ASN A 39 25.52 3.19 -0.38
C ASN A 39 26.60 3.48 0.66
N SER A 40 26.40 3.06 1.91
CA SER A 40 27.44 3.17 2.95
C SER A 40 28.66 2.31 2.59
N LEU A 41 28.42 1.06 2.17
CA LEU A 41 29.45 0.10 1.77
C LEU A 41 30.11 0.45 0.42
N ASN A 42 29.44 1.21 -0.43
CA ASN A 42 29.94 1.68 -1.72
C ASN A 42 31.30 2.38 -1.62
N THR A 43 31.57 3.05 -0.49
CA THR A 43 32.83 3.76 -0.25
C THR A 43 34.00 2.85 0.15
N MET A 44 33.73 1.58 0.47
CA MET A 44 34.69 0.65 1.07
C MET A 44 35.39 -0.28 0.07
N TRP A 45 34.92 -0.38 -1.18
CA TRP A 45 35.51 -1.23 -2.21
C TRP A 45 35.43 -0.58 -3.58
N THR A 46 36.47 -0.75 -4.40
CA THR A 46 36.57 -0.12 -5.74
C THR A 46 37.05 -1.12 -6.78
N GLY A 47 36.74 -0.86 -8.06
CA GLY A 47 37.19 -1.65 -9.21
C GLY A 47 36.05 -2.14 -10.11
N ASN A 48 36.39 -2.87 -11.18
CA ASN A 48 35.43 -3.29 -12.21
C ASN A 48 34.25 -4.13 -11.68
N ALA A 49 34.49 -4.95 -10.65
CA ALA A 49 33.45 -5.75 -10.00
C ALA A 49 32.47 -4.86 -9.21
N HIS A 50 32.96 -3.82 -8.54
CA HIS A 50 32.15 -2.82 -7.86
C HIS A 50 31.25 -2.09 -8.87
N ASP A 51 31.81 -1.61 -9.99
CA ASP A 51 31.05 -0.84 -10.97
C ASP A 51 29.93 -1.68 -11.59
N THR A 52 30.22 -2.96 -11.88
CA THR A 52 29.23 -3.92 -12.39
C THR A 52 28.13 -4.18 -11.38
N PHE A 53 28.49 -4.39 -10.11
CA PHE A 53 27.51 -4.61 -9.03
C PHE A 53 26.61 -3.38 -8.83
N MET A 54 27.19 -2.18 -8.73
CA MET A 54 26.42 -0.96 -8.49
C MET A 54 25.48 -0.64 -9.65
N ASN A 55 25.86 -0.92 -10.89
CA ASN A 55 24.97 -0.78 -12.04
C ASN A 55 23.75 -1.70 -11.93
N GLN A 56 23.95 -2.98 -11.61
CA GLN A 56 22.85 -3.92 -11.43
C GLN A 56 21.98 -3.56 -10.22
N PHE A 57 22.61 -3.25 -9.09
CA PHE A 57 21.93 -2.86 -7.87
C PHE A 57 21.03 -1.64 -8.09
N ASN A 58 21.52 -0.60 -8.79
CA ASN A 58 20.72 0.58 -9.09
C ASN A 58 19.53 0.26 -10.01
N ALA A 59 19.68 -0.65 -10.97
CA ALA A 59 18.59 -1.09 -11.82
C ALA A 59 17.52 -1.86 -11.01
N ASP A 60 17.96 -2.76 -10.13
CA ASP A 60 17.07 -3.53 -9.25
C ASP A 60 16.36 -2.61 -8.26
N ALA A 61 17.07 -1.64 -7.68
CA ALA A 61 16.52 -0.65 -6.77
C ALA A 61 15.43 0.21 -7.45
N ASN A 62 15.68 0.67 -8.68
CA ASN A 62 14.69 1.40 -9.46
C ASN A 62 13.45 0.55 -9.74
N THR A 63 13.63 -0.72 -10.13
CA THR A 63 12.52 -1.65 -10.38
C THR A 63 11.68 -1.87 -9.12
N MET A 64 12.34 -2.07 -7.96
CA MET A 64 11.66 -2.19 -6.68
C MET A 64 10.91 -0.92 -6.30
N LYS A 65 11.50 0.25 -6.55
CA LYS A 65 10.83 1.53 -6.33
C LYS A 65 9.56 1.66 -7.18
N GLU A 66 9.62 1.32 -8.46
CA GLU A 66 8.45 1.35 -9.34
C GLU A 66 7.35 0.41 -8.84
N MET A 67 7.70 -0.79 -8.40
CA MET A 67 6.75 -1.74 -7.81
C MET A 67 6.08 -1.15 -6.55
N LEU A 68 6.85 -0.55 -5.64
CA LEU A 68 6.33 0.10 -4.44
C LEU A 68 5.40 1.28 -4.77
N ASP A 69 5.72 2.05 -5.81
CA ASP A 69 4.90 3.16 -6.27
C ASP A 69 3.55 2.65 -6.85
N VAL A 70 3.54 1.53 -7.59
CA VAL A 70 2.30 0.87 -8.06
C VAL A 70 1.46 0.36 -6.89
N LEU A 71 2.07 -0.30 -5.92
CA LEU A 71 1.37 -0.80 -4.73
C LEU A 71 0.78 0.35 -3.89
N LYS A 72 1.46 1.50 -3.84
CA LYS A 72 0.94 2.70 -3.19
C LYS A 72 -0.28 3.26 -3.90
N GLN A 73 -0.27 3.27 -5.24
CA GLN A 73 -1.45 3.68 -6.00
C GLN A 73 -2.61 2.73 -5.73
N PHE A 74 -2.37 1.42 -5.73
CA PHE A 74 -3.41 0.43 -5.42
C PHE A 74 -4.02 0.64 -4.02
N GLY A 75 -3.20 0.92 -3.00
CA GLY A 75 -3.70 1.26 -1.67
C GLY A 75 -4.59 2.51 -1.65
N THR A 76 -4.26 3.52 -2.47
CA THR A 76 -5.07 4.74 -2.64
C THR A 76 -6.42 4.44 -3.30
N ASP A 77 -6.42 3.54 -4.28
CA ASP A 77 -7.65 3.12 -4.96
C ASP A 77 -8.57 2.33 -4.01
N LEU A 78 -8.00 1.48 -3.14
CA LEU A 78 -8.75 0.75 -2.11
C LEU A 78 -9.38 1.70 -1.08
N GLU A 79 -8.65 2.73 -0.63
CA GLU A 79 -9.18 3.75 0.28
C GLU A 79 -10.33 4.54 -0.36
N THR A 80 -10.21 4.86 -1.66
CA THR A 80 -11.28 5.48 -2.42
C THR A 80 -12.52 4.58 -2.48
N ALA A 81 -12.34 3.31 -2.82
CA ALA A 81 -13.44 2.34 -2.89
C ALA A 81 -14.13 2.17 -1.52
N LYS A 82 -13.37 2.06 -0.44
CA LYS A 82 -13.91 2.00 0.93
C LYS A 82 -14.81 3.19 1.21
N LYS A 83 -14.36 4.41 0.89
CA LYS A 83 -15.14 5.64 1.09
C LYS A 83 -16.45 5.62 0.31
N GLU A 84 -16.42 5.19 -0.95
CA GLU A 84 -17.62 5.09 -1.79
C GLU A 84 -18.64 4.10 -1.22
N TYR A 85 -18.19 2.93 -0.77
CA TYR A 85 -19.08 1.94 -0.15
C TYR A 85 -19.69 2.44 1.17
N THR A 86 -18.88 3.06 2.04
CA THR A 86 -19.38 3.65 3.29
C THR A 86 -20.42 4.74 3.03
N GLN A 87 -20.22 5.60 2.02
CA GLN A 87 -21.19 6.63 1.64
C GLN A 87 -22.50 6.03 1.12
N CYS A 88 -22.41 4.96 0.33
CA CYS A 88 -23.57 4.22 -0.16
C CYS A 88 -24.39 3.64 1.00
N GLU A 89 -23.72 3.01 1.96
CA GLU A 89 -24.39 2.43 3.14
C GLU A 89 -25.12 3.50 3.98
N GLN A 90 -24.46 4.63 4.26
CA GLN A 90 -25.08 5.74 4.98
C GLN A 90 -26.31 6.29 4.25
N SER A 91 -26.26 6.38 2.92
CA SER A 91 -27.38 6.84 2.11
C SER A 91 -28.58 5.88 2.19
N VAL A 92 -28.31 4.56 2.16
CA VAL A 92 -29.35 3.53 2.32
C VAL A 92 -29.97 3.58 3.72
N GLU A 93 -29.15 3.73 4.76
CA GLU A 93 -29.65 3.86 6.15
C GLU A 93 -30.56 5.08 6.32
N GLN A 94 -30.21 6.22 5.71
CA GLN A 94 -31.04 7.42 5.71
C GLN A 94 -32.39 7.20 5.01
N ILE A 95 -32.40 6.55 3.84
CA ILE A 95 -33.64 6.21 3.13
C ILE A 95 -34.52 5.29 3.96
N ILE A 96 -33.96 4.22 4.55
CA ILE A 96 -34.70 3.29 5.41
C ILE A 96 -35.28 4.02 6.62
N SER A 97 -34.50 4.91 7.24
CA SER A 97 -34.95 5.70 8.39
C SER A 97 -36.09 6.65 8.03
N ALA A 98 -36.08 7.24 6.83
CA ALA A 98 -37.14 8.10 6.33
C ALA A 98 -38.44 7.34 6.00
N VAL A 99 -38.36 6.06 5.62
CA VAL A 99 -39.53 5.20 5.35
C VAL A 99 -40.12 4.61 6.65
N LYS A 100 -39.33 4.51 7.73
CA LYS A 100 -39.76 3.99 9.04
C LYS A 100 -40.55 5.00 9.89
N ILE A 101 -41.15 6.00 9.27
CA ILE A 101 -42.11 6.93 9.90
C ILE A 101 -43.52 6.35 9.78
#